data_AF-A0A4S5EPS4-F1
#
_entry.id   AF-A0A4S5EPS4-F1
#
_cell.length_a   1.000
_cell.length_b   1.000
_cell.length_c   1.000
_cell.angle_alpha   90.00
_cell.angle_beta   90.00
_cell.angle_gamma   90.00
#
_symmetry.space_group_name_H-M   'P 1'
#
loop_
_entity.id
_entity.type
_entity.pdbx_description
1 polymer ?
#
loop_
_entity_poly.entity_id
_entity_poly.type
_entity_poly.pdbx_seq_one_letter_code
_entity_poly.pdbx_strand_id
1 'polypeptide(L)'
;MTTPATEVTDHRLVGVGTVDEAGDRFDALRALHRVVKITEPDLSYWLVLDHDLVRECLQNPAVFSSEVVTPLSPDPPFAMIPIQLDPPEHTQWRRLLAQYFS
;
A
#
# COMPACT_ATOMS: atom_id res chain seq x y z
N MET A 1 22.05 -4.94 9.65
CA MET A 1 22.39 -5.09 8.22
C MET A 1 21.14 -4.80 7.42
N THR A 2 21.03 -3.62 6.83
CA THR A 2 19.91 -3.25 5.97
C THR A 2 20.18 -3.88 4.61
N THR A 3 19.43 -4.94 4.25
CA THR A 3 19.42 -5.42 2.86
C THR A 3 19.02 -4.24 1.98
N PRO A 4 19.83 -3.81 0.99
CA PRO A 4 19.47 -2.68 0.17
C PRO A 4 18.28 -3.12 -0.67
N ALA A 5 17.12 -2.57 -0.36
CA ALA A 5 15.95 -2.79 -1.18
C ALA A 5 16.23 -2.22 -2.58
N THR A 6 15.92 -3.00 -3.62
CA THR A 6 16.17 -2.62 -5.01
C THR A 6 15.33 -1.41 -5.39
N GLU A 7 15.97 -0.35 -5.89
CA GLU A 7 15.29 0.81 -6.45
C GLU A 7 14.92 0.55 -7.92
N VAL A 8 13.68 0.86 -8.28
CA VAL A 8 13.08 0.64 -9.59
C VAL A 8 12.44 1.94 -10.07
N THR A 9 12.75 2.38 -11.30
CA THR A 9 12.35 3.70 -11.84
C THR A 9 11.45 3.62 -13.06
N ASP A 10 11.31 2.45 -13.67
CA ASP A 10 10.50 2.17 -14.86
C ASP A 10 9.11 1.62 -14.54
N HIS A 11 8.79 1.42 -13.26
CA HIS A 11 7.47 1.01 -12.79
C HIS A 11 6.59 2.22 -12.43
N ARG A 12 5.28 2.09 -12.66
CA ARG A 12 4.25 3.05 -12.21
C ARG A 12 3.09 2.31 -11.57
N LEU A 13 2.47 2.95 -10.57
CA LEU A 13 1.30 2.39 -9.90
C LEU A 13 0.05 2.40 -10.80
N VAL A 14 -0.11 3.44 -11.63
CA VAL A 14 -1.30 3.67 -12.47
C VAL A 14 -0.91 3.93 -13.93
N GLY A 15 -1.84 3.63 -14.85
CA GLY A 15 -1.70 3.99 -16.27
C GLY A 15 -0.68 3.17 -17.07
N VAL A 16 -0.31 1.97 -16.62
CA VAL A 16 0.66 1.11 -17.29
C VAL A 16 0.09 -0.27 -17.59
N GLY A 17 0.25 -0.69 -18.85
CA GLY A 17 -0.14 -2.02 -19.34
C GLY A 17 -1.64 -2.26 -19.33
N THR A 18 -2.03 -3.47 -19.72
CA THR A 18 -3.40 -3.95 -19.59
C THR A 18 -3.61 -4.66 -18.25
N VAL A 19 -4.87 -4.91 -17.87
CA VAL A 19 -5.19 -5.53 -16.58
C VAL A 19 -4.68 -6.98 -16.51
N ASP A 20 -4.70 -7.71 -17.62
CA ASP A 20 -4.19 -9.08 -17.73
C ASP A 20 -2.67 -9.17 -17.53
N GLU A 21 -1.91 -8.14 -17.90
CA GLU A 21 -0.45 -8.08 -17.72
C GLU A 21 -0.02 -7.68 -16.30
N ALA A 22 -0.94 -7.23 -15.45
CA ALA A 22 -0.60 -6.69 -14.13
C ALA A 22 0.05 -7.73 -13.20
N GLY A 23 -0.39 -9.00 -13.30
CA GLY A 23 0.18 -10.11 -12.53
C GLY A 23 1.65 -10.34 -12.88
N ASP A 24 1.96 -10.48 -14.17
CA ASP A 24 3.32 -10.71 -14.67
C ASP A 24 4.27 -9.58 -14.25
N ARG A 25 3.79 -8.34 -14.21
CA ARG A 25 4.57 -7.19 -13.73
C ARG A 25 4.91 -7.29 -12.24
N PHE A 26 3.97 -7.70 -11.39
CA PHE A 26 4.26 -7.91 -9.97
C PHE A 26 5.19 -9.09 -9.75
N ASP A 27 5.08 -10.14 -10.56
CA ASP A 27 5.98 -11.29 -10.52
C ASP A 27 7.40 -10.89 -10.92
N ALA A 28 7.56 -10.07 -11.96
CA ALA A 28 8.86 -9.53 -12.36
C ALA A 28 9.51 -8.69 -11.24
N LEU A 29 8.75 -7.82 -10.57
CA LEU A 29 9.28 -7.06 -9.42
C LEU A 29 9.65 -7.98 -8.24
N ARG A 30 8.83 -8.99 -7.96
CA ARG A 30 9.08 -9.95 -6.87
C ARG A 30 10.34 -10.77 -7.12
N ALA A 31 10.65 -11.06 -8.38
CA ALA A 31 11.90 -11.72 -8.78
C ALA A 31 13.15 -10.87 -8.51
N LEU A 32 13.03 -9.54 -8.44
CA LEU A 32 14.15 -8.65 -8.07
C LEU A 32 14.39 -8.66 -6.57
N HIS A 33 13.36 -8.39 -5.78
CA HIS A 33 13.42 -8.42 -4.32
C HIS A 33 12.01 -8.47 -3.73
N ARG A 34 11.87 -9.05 -2.53
CA ARG A 34 10.58 -9.11 -1.81
C ARG A 34 10.01 -7.74 -1.41
N VAL A 35 10.87 -6.73 -1.37
CA VAL A 35 10.52 -5.32 -1.14
C VAL A 35 11.31 -4.45 -2.12
N VAL A 36 10.63 -3.64 -2.91
CA VAL A 36 11.27 -2.73 -3.86
C VAL A 36 10.86 -1.30 -3.57
N LYS A 37 11.78 -0.35 -3.78
CA LYS A 37 11.45 1.07 -3.78
C LYS A 37 11.12 1.47 -5.20
N ILE A 38 9.91 1.98 -5.42
CA ILE A 38 9.54 2.60 -6.68
C ILE A 38 9.80 4.09 -6.58
N THR A 39 10.53 4.62 -7.55
CA THR A 39 10.80 6.06 -7.66
C THR A 39 10.19 6.58 -8.95
N GLU A 40 9.21 7.46 -8.80
CA GLU A 40 8.59 8.25 -9.85
C GLU A 40 9.13 9.70 -9.79
N PRO A 41 8.99 10.55 -10.84
CA PRO A 41 9.56 11.90 -10.85
C PRO A 41 9.16 12.76 -9.65
N ASP A 42 7.91 12.63 -9.19
CA ASP A 42 7.35 13.48 -8.14
C ASP A 42 7.20 12.79 -6.77
N LEU A 43 7.43 11.46 -6.69
CA LEU A 43 7.19 10.69 -5.48
C LEU A 43 7.94 9.36 -5.47
N SER A 44 8.11 8.77 -4.29
CA SER A 44 8.62 7.41 -4.15
C SER A 44 7.84 6.65 -3.10
N TYR A 45 7.66 5.35 -3.30
CA TYR A 45 6.92 4.47 -2.40
C TYR A 45 7.53 3.07 -2.38
N TRP A 46 7.18 2.32 -1.34
CA TRP A 46 7.61 0.94 -1.19
C TRP A 46 6.53 0.00 -1.70
N LEU A 47 6.93 -1.01 -2.48
CA LEU A 47 6.08 -2.17 -2.77
C LEU A 47 6.59 -3.37 -2.00
N VAL A 48 5.71 -3.93 -1.18
CA VAL A 48 5.93 -5.19 -0.45
C VAL A 48 5.24 -6.29 -1.26
N LEU A 49 6.01 -7.28 -1.70
CA LEU A 49 5.57 -8.27 -2.71
C LEU A 49 5.57 -9.71 -2.19
N ASP A 50 6.03 -9.91 -0.95
CA ASP A 50 6.01 -11.19 -0.25
C ASP A 50 4.76 -11.31 0.63
N HIS A 51 4.09 -12.46 0.54
CA HIS A 51 2.78 -12.68 1.18
C HIS A 51 2.80 -12.46 2.69
N ASP A 52 3.76 -13.07 3.39
CA ASP A 52 3.80 -13.03 4.85
C ASP A 52 4.17 -11.62 5.35
N LEU A 53 5.07 -10.95 4.64
CA LEU A 53 5.42 -9.56 4.95
C LEU A 53 4.27 -8.60 4.67
N VAL A 54 3.53 -8.77 3.57
CA VAL A 54 2.32 -7.97 3.30
C VAL A 54 1.32 -8.14 4.44
N ARG A 55 1.07 -9.38 4.87
CA ARG A 55 0.16 -9.66 5.97
C ARG A 55 0.62 -9.00 7.28
N GLU A 56 1.91 -9.08 7.60
CA GLU A 56 2.50 -8.44 8.78
C GLU A 56 2.30 -6.91 8.74
N CYS A 57 2.62 -6.28 7.60
CA CYS A 57 2.44 -4.84 7.42
C CYS A 57 0.98 -4.41 7.59
N LEU A 58 0.05 -5.10 6.92
CA LEU A 58 -1.38 -4.79 6.96
C LEU A 58 -2.04 -5.02 8.34
N GLN A 59 -1.39 -5.77 9.23
CA GLN A 59 -1.88 -6.04 10.59
C GLN A 59 -1.17 -5.21 11.67
N ASN A 60 -0.26 -4.31 11.30
CA ASN A 60 0.52 -3.48 12.23
C ASN A 60 0.25 -1.98 12.07
N PRO A 61 -0.94 -1.49 12.50
CA PRO A 61 -1.32 -0.08 12.36
C PRO A 61 -0.49 0.86 13.24
N ALA A 62 0.27 0.35 14.22
CA ALA A 62 1.18 1.17 15.01
C ALA A 62 2.43 1.60 14.23
N VAL A 63 2.75 0.90 13.14
CA VAL A 63 3.89 1.20 12.26
C VAL A 63 3.41 1.69 10.89
N PHE A 64 2.33 1.11 10.37
CA PHE A 64 1.78 1.42 9.04
C PHE A 64 0.42 2.10 9.19
N SER A 65 0.43 3.43 9.20
CA SER A 65 -0.78 4.26 9.25
C SER A 65 -1.63 4.11 7.98
N SER A 66 -2.94 4.23 8.14
CA SER A 66 -3.91 4.23 7.03
C SER A 66 -4.36 5.64 6.61
N GLU A 67 -3.86 6.72 7.23
CA GLU A 67 -4.25 8.10 6.90
C GLU A 67 -4.09 8.44 5.41
N VAL A 68 -3.11 7.81 4.76
CA VAL A 68 -2.87 7.90 3.31
C VAL A 68 -3.33 6.62 2.61
N VAL A 69 -4.36 6.71 1.76
CA VAL A 69 -4.85 5.55 0.98
C VAL A 69 -3.93 5.20 -0.18
N THR A 70 -3.36 6.21 -0.84
CA THR A 70 -2.47 6.02 -1.98
C THR A 70 -1.32 7.02 -1.92
N PRO A 71 -0.09 6.59 -2.23
CA PRO A 71 1.06 7.50 -2.27
C PRO A 71 0.91 8.60 -3.33
N LEU A 72 0.01 8.42 -4.31
CA LEU A 72 -0.24 9.39 -5.37
C LEU A 72 -1.04 10.62 -4.91
N SER A 73 -1.73 10.52 -3.78
CA SER A 73 -2.56 11.61 -3.23
C SER A 73 -2.52 11.56 -1.69
N PRO A 74 -1.39 11.99 -1.08
CA PRO A 74 -1.19 11.87 0.36
C PRO A 74 -2.07 12.81 1.19
N ASP A 75 -2.55 13.93 0.63
CA ASP A 75 -3.37 14.92 1.34
C ASP A 75 -4.68 15.20 0.57
N PRO A 76 -5.68 14.28 0.64
CA PRO A 76 -6.96 14.46 -0.03
C PRO A 76 -7.85 15.48 0.72
N PRO A 77 -8.74 16.21 0.01
CA PRO A 77 -9.59 17.24 0.63
C PRO A 77 -10.64 16.70 1.60
N PHE A 78 -10.86 15.39 1.65
CA PHE A 78 -11.74 14.71 2.59
C PHE A 78 -11.17 13.35 2.98
N ALA A 79 -11.41 12.94 4.22
CA ALA A 79 -11.06 11.61 4.70
C ALA A 79 -12.16 10.60 4.39
N MET A 80 -11.79 9.44 3.88
CA MET A 80 -12.67 8.30 3.68
C MET A 80 -12.79 7.49 4.98
N ILE A 81 -13.89 7.66 5.70
CA ILE A 81 -14.15 6.92 6.94
C ILE A 81 -14.82 5.57 6.61
N PRO A 82 -14.35 4.43 7.16
CA PRO A 82 -13.31 4.33 8.18
C PRO A 82 -11.91 4.10 7.63
N ILE A 83 -11.74 3.86 6.32
CA ILE A 83 -10.47 3.37 5.73
C ILE A 83 -9.25 4.28 5.96
N GLN A 84 -9.44 5.60 6.13
CA GLN A 84 -8.38 6.58 6.40
C GLN A 84 -8.19 6.91 7.89
N LEU A 85 -8.63 6.04 8.79
CA LEU A 85 -8.47 6.24 10.23
C LEU A 85 -7.51 5.19 10.79
N ASP A 86 -6.69 5.61 11.73
CA ASP A 86 -5.93 4.71 12.60
C ASP A 86 -6.73 4.37 13.87
N PRO A 87 -6.32 3.34 14.63
CA PRO A 87 -6.84 3.13 15.98
C PRO A 87 -6.48 4.28 16.93
N PRO A 88 -7.35 4.62 17.91
CA PRO A 88 -8.59 3.94 18.26
C PRO A 88 -9.83 4.34 17.43
N GLU A 89 -9.81 5.46 16.71
CA GLU A 89 -10.96 6.04 15.99
C GLU A 89 -11.52 5.07 14.95
N HIS A 90 -10.64 4.42 14.18
CA HIS A 90 -11.02 3.36 13.23
C HIS A 90 -11.91 2.29 13.87
N THR A 91 -11.55 1.84 15.08
CA THR A 91 -12.25 0.76 15.77
C THR A 91 -13.67 1.19 16.14
N GLN A 92 -13.86 2.44 16.55
CA GLN A 92 -15.17 2.98 16.90
C GLN A 92 -16.07 3.04 15.67
N TRP A 93 -15.58 3.63 14.57
CA TRP A 93 -16.33 3.72 13.31
C TRP A 93 -16.62 2.35 12.71
N ARG A 94 -15.65 1.42 12.70
CA ARG A 94 -15.85 0.08 12.15
C ARG A 94 -16.93 -0.68 12.91
N ARG A 95 -16.97 -0.58 14.25
CA ARG A 95 -18.04 -1.19 15.07
C ARG A 95 -19.40 -0.59 14.75
N LEU A 96 -19.49 0.74 14.62
CA LEU A 96 -20.73 1.42 14.27
C LEU A 96 -21.23 1.10 12.87
N LEU A 97 -20.34 0.85 11.90
CA LEU A 97 -20.74 0.52 10.53
C LEU A 97 -21.02 -0.98 10.35
N ALA A 98 -20.32 -1.86 11.07
CA ALA A 98 -20.43 -3.31 10.90
C ALA A 98 -21.86 -3.86 11.12
N GLN A 99 -22.65 -3.23 12.00
CA GLN A 99 -24.05 -3.58 12.26
C GLN A 99 -24.98 -3.48 11.03
N TYR A 100 -24.55 -2.79 9.97
CA TYR A 100 -25.33 -2.65 8.74
C TYR A 100 -24.98 -3.67 7.65
N PHE A 101 -23.96 -4.51 7.86
CA PHE A 101 -23.41 -5.44 6.86
C PHE A 101 -23.31 -6.88 7.37
N SER A 102 -24.10 -7.22 8.39
CA SER A 102 -24.14 -8.53 9.04
C SER A 102 -25.28 -9.40 8.54
#